data_AF-A0A7X2ZET5-F1
#
_entry.id   AF-A0A7X2ZET5-F1
#
_cell.length_a   1.000
_cell.length_b   1.000
_cell.length_c   1.000
_cell.angle_alpha   90.00
_cell.angle_beta   90.00
_cell.angle_gamma   90.00
#
_symmetry.space_group_name_H-M   'P 1'
#
loop_
_entity.id
_entity.type
_entity.pdbx_description
1 polymer ?
#
loop_
_entity_poly.entity_id
_entity_poly.type
_entity_poly.pdbx_seq_one_letter_code
_entity_poly.pdbx_strand_id
1 'polypeptide(L)'
;MEAVRLHEEDGWSYRKIAEHLDIQDWYRVRVWVRKYHVGGEVAIEDRRGDPHRIETEQEREIRRLQLEVDVLKKWLHILNREGCRADTQSLTN
;
A
#
# COMPACT_ATOMS: atom_id res chain seq x y z
N MET A 1 11.84 -7.54 13.80
CA MET A 1 13.06 -7.15 14.57
C MET A 1 13.56 -8.26 15.50
N GLU A 2 12.74 -9.28 15.76
CA GLU A 2 13.11 -10.46 16.56
C GLU A 2 14.38 -11.18 16.07
N ALA A 3 14.54 -11.34 14.75
CA ALA A 3 15.72 -11.98 14.16
C ALA A 3 17.06 -11.29 14.50
N VAL A 4 17.07 -9.96 14.67
CA VAL A 4 18.28 -9.19 15.01
C VAL A 4 18.59 -9.31 16.49
N ARG A 5 17.55 -9.26 17.36
CA ARG A 5 17.71 -9.41 18.80
C ARG A 5 18.22 -10.79 19.20
N LEU A 6 17.66 -11.85 18.61
CA LEU A 6 18.12 -13.23 18.84
C LEU A 6 19.60 -13.41 18.46
N HIS A 7 20.09 -12.63 17.49
CA HIS A 7 21.51 -12.66 17.10
C HIS A 7 22.40 -11.88 18.06
N GLU A 8 22.03 -10.64 18.40
CA GLU A 8 22.86 -9.72 19.18
C GLU A 8 22.79 -9.97 20.70
N GLU A 9 21.62 -10.32 21.25
CA GLU A 9 21.39 -10.51 22.69
C GLU A 9 21.66 -11.96 23.12
N ASP A 10 21.11 -12.93 22.37
CA ASP A 10 21.18 -14.34 22.72
C ASP A 10 22.32 -15.10 22.01
N GLY A 11 23.00 -14.46 21.06
CA GLY A 11 24.11 -15.04 20.31
C GLY A 11 23.72 -16.18 19.37
N TRP A 12 22.45 -16.25 18.92
CA TRP A 12 21.99 -17.35 18.07
C TRP A 12 22.58 -17.26 16.67
N SER A 13 22.86 -18.43 16.06
CA SER A 13 23.31 -18.51 14.68
C SER A 13 22.16 -18.18 13.72
N TYR A 14 22.48 -17.61 12.54
CA TYR A 14 21.47 -17.25 11.53
C TYR A 14 20.58 -18.44 11.12
N ARG A 15 21.14 -19.65 11.10
CA ARG A 15 20.41 -20.87 10.77
C ARG A 15 19.38 -21.22 11.85
N LYS A 16 19.78 -21.16 13.12
CA LYS A 16 18.88 -21.40 14.25
C LYS A 16 17.76 -20.36 14.30
N ILE A 17 18.07 -19.10 14.01
CA ILE A 17 17.08 -18.02 13.93
C ILE A 17 16.10 -18.26 12.77
N ALA A 18 16.59 -18.69 11.62
CA ALA A 18 15.75 -18.98 10.46
C ALA A 18 14.79 -20.15 10.73
N GLU A 19 15.28 -21.23 11.34
CA GLU A 19 14.46 -22.36 11.77
C GLU A 19 13.44 -21.95 12.84
N HIS A 20 13.83 -21.09 13.78
CA HIS A 20 12.94 -20.59 14.84
C HIS A 20 11.82 -19.68 14.32
N LEU A 21 12.11 -18.86 13.31
CA LEU A 21 11.17 -17.90 12.73
C LEU A 21 10.46 -18.44 11.47
N ASP A 22 10.59 -19.73 11.19
CA ASP A 22 10.08 -20.40 9.98
C ASP A 22 10.46 -19.68 8.66
N ILE A 23 11.66 -19.11 8.65
CA ILE A 23 12.25 -18.45 7.49
C ILE A 23 13.00 -19.51 6.68
N GLN A 24 12.49 -19.79 5.49
CA GLN A 24 13.07 -20.79 4.58
C GLN A 24 14.55 -20.53 4.21
N ASP A 25 14.99 -19.27 4.20
CA ASP A 25 16.34 -18.87 3.83
C ASP A 25 17.05 -18.11 4.95
N TRP A 26 18.00 -18.77 5.61
CA TRP A 26 18.82 -18.20 6.67
C TRP A 26 19.70 -17.03 6.21
N TYR A 27 19.99 -16.92 4.92
CA TYR A 27 20.73 -15.79 4.39
C TYR A 27 19.94 -14.49 4.50
N ARG A 28 18.60 -14.53 4.45
CA ARG A 28 17.75 -13.34 4.68
C ARG A 28 17.95 -12.76 6.07
N VAL A 29 18.06 -13.62 7.08
CA VAL A 29 18.37 -13.20 8.45
C VAL A 29 19.72 -12.49 8.51
N ARG A 30 20.75 -13.04 7.85
CA ARG A 30 22.08 -12.41 7.77
C ARG A 30 22.01 -11.04 7.10
N VAL A 31 21.25 -10.90 6.02
CA VAL A 31 21.08 -9.61 5.32
C VAL A 31 20.37 -8.60 6.22
N TRP A 32 19.34 -9.01 6.98
CA TRP A 32 18.64 -8.13 7.91
C TRP A 32 19.56 -7.62 9.01
N VAL A 33 20.32 -8.52 9.64
CA VAL A 33 21.32 -8.15 10.66
C VAL A 33 22.36 -7.19 10.07
N ARG A 34 22.87 -7.45 8.86
CA ARG A 34 23.81 -6.54 8.20
C ARG A 34 23.20 -5.16 7.93
N LYS A 35 21.97 -5.09 7.45
CA LYS A 35 21.26 -3.81 7.23
C LYS A 35 21.05 -3.05 8.53
N TYR A 36 20.74 -3.78 9.60
CA TYR A 36 20.60 -3.22 10.94
C TYR A 36 21.89 -2.53 11.42
N HIS A 37 23.05 -3.16 11.25
CA HIS A 37 24.31 -2.53 11.67
C HIS A 37 24.65 -1.28 10.88
N VAL A 38 24.24 -1.20 9.61
CA VAL A 38 24.59 -0.07 8.72
C VAL A 38 23.65 1.12 8.94
N GLY A 39 22.36 0.88 9.12
CA GLY A 39 21.36 1.96 9.16
C GLY A 39 20.33 1.83 10.28
N GLY A 40 20.63 1.01 11.29
CA GLY A 40 19.74 0.77 12.42
C GLY A 40 18.39 0.19 11.99
N GLU A 41 17.36 0.48 12.77
CA GLU A 41 16.00 0.00 12.55
C GLU A 41 15.38 0.52 11.24
N VAL A 42 15.67 1.77 10.86
CA VAL A 42 15.13 2.43 9.65
C VAL A 42 15.54 1.71 8.36
N ALA A 43 16.69 1.02 8.36
CA ALA A 43 17.18 0.27 7.20
C ALA A 43 16.46 -1.07 6.97
N ILE A 44 15.71 -1.56 7.97
CA ILE A 44 14.89 -2.79 7.88
C ILE A 44 13.39 -2.45 7.85
N GLU A 45 13.05 -1.18 8.07
CA GLU A 45 11.68 -0.70 7.98
C GLU A 45 11.01 -1.15 6.68
N ASP A 46 9.85 -1.76 6.83
CA ASP A 46 9.05 -2.22 5.72
C ASP A 46 8.28 -1.05 5.11
N ARG A 47 8.83 -0.45 4.05
CA ARG A 47 8.18 0.67 3.34
C ARG A 47 7.11 0.24 2.34
N ARG A 48 6.62 -0.99 2.44
CA ARG A 48 5.46 -1.45 1.66
C ARG A 48 4.22 -0.69 2.14
N GLY A 49 3.65 0.16 1.28
CA GLY A 49 2.42 0.92 1.56
C GLY A 49 2.63 2.34 2.13
N ASP A 50 3.85 2.88 2.11
CA ASP A 50 4.16 4.23 2.57
C ASP A 50 3.29 5.32 1.86
N PRO A 51 2.53 6.18 2.59
CA PRO A 51 1.72 7.26 2.01
C PRO A 51 2.52 8.42 1.40
N HIS A 52 3.76 8.61 1.86
CA HIS A 52 4.72 9.55 1.28
C HIS A 52 5.61 8.86 0.25
N ARG A 53 5.31 7.59 -0.09
CA ARG A 53 5.90 6.93 -1.24
C ARG A 53 5.57 7.79 -2.45
N ILE A 54 6.60 8.06 -3.23
CA ILE A 54 6.44 8.74 -4.49
C ILE A 54 5.50 7.88 -5.35
N GLU A 55 4.32 8.42 -5.63
CA GLU A 55 3.31 7.78 -6.47
C GLU A 55 3.88 7.55 -7.88
N THR A 56 3.67 6.35 -8.42
CA THR A 56 4.12 6.04 -9.78
C THR A 56 3.27 6.75 -10.82
N GLU A 57 3.81 6.98 -12.02
CA GLU A 57 3.05 7.64 -13.09
C GLU A 57 1.79 6.83 -13.49
N GLN A 58 1.85 5.51 -13.38
CA GLN A 58 0.71 4.63 -13.63
C GLN A 58 -0.39 4.81 -12.57
N GLU A 59 -0.01 4.92 -11.30
CA GLU A 59 -0.96 5.17 -10.21
C GLU A 59 -1.62 6.55 -10.35
N ARG A 60 -0.88 7.56 -10.80
CA ARG A 60 -1.43 8.88 -11.15
C ARG A 60 -2.46 8.82 -12.27
N GLU A 61 -2.16 8.09 -13.33
CA GLU A 61 -3.07 7.98 -14.47
C GLU A 61 -4.34 7.20 -14.11
N ILE A 62 -4.22 6.14 -13.32
CA ILE A 62 -5.39 5.42 -12.77
C ILE A 62 -6.25 6.38 -11.94
N ARG A 63 -5.64 7.18 -11.07
CA ARG A 63 -6.34 8.17 -10.26
C ARG A 63 -7.05 9.22 -11.14
N ARG A 64 -6.40 9.71 -12.19
CA ARG A 64 -6.99 10.64 -13.16
C ARG A 64 -8.24 10.04 -13.82
N LEU A 65 -8.12 8.83 -14.35
CA LEU A 65 -9.22 8.14 -15.03
C LEU A 65 -10.39 7.85 -14.09
N GLN A 66 -10.10 7.47 -12.83
CA GLN A 66 -11.13 7.28 -11.81
C GLN A 66 -11.92 8.57 -11.55
N LEU A 67 -11.23 9.71 -11.43
CA LEU A 67 -11.88 11.01 -11.27
C LEU A 67 -12.74 11.38 -12.48
N GLU A 68 -12.26 11.12 -13.70
CA GLU A 68 -13.02 11.37 -14.91
C GLU A 68 -14.32 10.54 -14.96
N VAL A 69 -14.21 9.25 -14.65
CA VAL A 69 -15.38 8.35 -14.55
C VAL A 69 -16.38 8.85 -13.51
N ASP A 70 -15.91 9.30 -12.34
CA ASP A 70 -16.77 9.79 -11.27
C ASP A 70 -17.48 11.08 -11.65
N VAL A 71 -16.79 11.99 -12.34
CA VAL A 71 -17.39 13.19 -12.91
C VAL A 71 -18.47 12.79 -13.91
N LEU A 72 -18.15 11.98 -14.92
CA LEU A 72 -19.12 11.57 -15.93
C LEU A 72 -20.36 10.89 -15.33
N LYS A 73 -20.19 10.04 -14.30
CA LYS A 73 -21.30 9.44 -13.57
C LYS A 73 -22.18 10.47 -12.87
N LYS A 74 -21.59 11.49 -12.22
CA LYS A 74 -22.34 12.58 -11.58
C LYS A 74 -23.11 13.41 -12.61
N TRP A 75 -22.50 13.72 -13.75
CA TRP A 75 -23.15 14.44 -14.84
C TRP A 75 -24.36 13.68 -15.37
N LEU A 76 -24.18 12.38 -15.65
CA LEU A 76 -25.27 11.52 -16.08
C LEU A 76 -26.40 11.47 -15.04
N HIS A 77 -26.06 11.38 -13.74
CA HIS A 77 -27.06 11.39 -12.67
C HIS A 77 -27.87 12.69 -12.65
N ILE A 78 -27.23 13.84 -12.83
CA ILE A 78 -27.90 15.15 -12.90
C ILE A 78 -28.83 15.19 -14.11
N LEU A 79 -28.34 14.83 -15.29
CA LEU A 79 -29.14 14.83 -16.52
C LEU A 79 -30.36 13.91 -16.41
N ASN A 80 -30.19 12.71 -15.86
CA ASN A 80 -31.31 11.78 -15.66
C ASN A 80 -32.32 12.31 -14.64
N ARG A 81 -31.87 13.03 -13.60
CA ARG A 81 -32.73 13.64 -12.58
C ARG A 81 -33.49 14.86 -13.12
N GLU A 82 -32.85 15.65 -13.98
CA GLU A 82 -33.46 16.81 -14.62
C GLU A 82 -34.43 16.40 -15.74
N GLY A 83 -34.11 15.38 -16.53
CA GLY A 83 -35.05 14.76 -17.48
C GLY A 83 -36.34 14.31 -16.80
N CYS A 84 -36.24 13.58 -15.67
CA CYS A 84 -37.41 13.20 -14.86
C CYS A 84 -38.23 14.38 -14.31
N ARG A 85 -37.61 15.56 -14.08
CA ARG A 85 -38.32 16.76 -13.61
C ARG A 85 -39.06 17.48 -14.73
N ALA A 86 -38.53 17.48 -15.95
CA ALA A 86 -39.21 18.06 -17.11
C ALA A 86 -40.50 17.27 -17.43
N ASP A 87 -40.43 15.94 -17.36
CA ASP A 87 -41.56 15.04 -17.64
C ASP A 87 -42.74 15.21 -16.66
N THR A 88 -42.45 15.55 -15.41
CA THR A 88 -43.48 15.78 -14.37
C THR A 88 -44.14 17.16 -14.47
N GLN A 89 -43.45 18.18 -14.97
CA GLN A 89 -44.03 19.51 -15.21
C GLN A 89 -44.96 19.53 -16.44
N SER A 90 -44.74 18.66 -17.42
CA SER A 90 -45.63 18.47 -18.57
C SER A 90 -46.97 17.80 -18.21
N LEU A 91 -47.05 17.13 -17.07
CA LEU A 91 -48.26 16.43 -16.59
C LEU A 91 -49.16 17.27 -15.67
N THR A 92 -48.73 18.48 -15.31
CA THR A 92 -49.46 19.38 -14.41
C THR A 92 -49.96 20.68 -15.06
N ASN A 93 -49.99 20.75 -16.40
CA ASN A 93 -50.67 21.82 -17.15
C ASN A 93 -51.79 21.24 -18.01
#